data_AF-A0A820Z4P4-F1
#
_entry.id   AF-A0A820Z4P4-F1
#
_cell.length_a   1.000
_cell.length_b   1.000
_cell.length_c   1.000
_cell.angle_alpha   90.00
_cell.angle_beta   90.00
_cell.angle_gamma   90.00
#
_symmetry.space_group_name_H-M   'P 1'
#
loop_
_entity.id
_entity.type
_entity.pdbx_description
1 polymer ?
#
loop_
_entity_poly.entity_id
_entity_poly.type
_entity_poly.pdbx_seq_one_letter_code
_entity_poly.pdbx_strand_id
1 'polypeptide(L)'
;MNIKVYINNGKNLGNAIKKDDLNEVKRCKNLIVIYDSLQLAHKCILNPFYSERWHRMEMGGIVCTTGSRIIKHTRELVEQIGRPLELDICILPATFPENYELITRDPSRPKVVISYPCSLLNLIIKDYYTNDQYHVLVDKEEHQYEIPELKDFEVKHNGELQLIKIFQVSVFEVFLKGRTLEEYYNHVATIADY
;
A
#
# COMPACT_ATOMS: atom_id res chain seq x y z
N MET A 1 5.14 -4.24 15.64
CA MET A 1 5.73 -2.94 15.28
C MET A 1 4.60 -1.91 15.11
N ASN A 2 4.56 -0.86 15.93
CA ASN A 2 3.37 -0.03 16.07
C ASN A 2 3.28 0.99 14.91
N ILE A 3 2.52 0.64 13.88
CA ILE A 3 2.23 1.45 12.66
C ILE A 3 1.91 2.91 13.01
N LYS A 4 1.22 3.13 14.12
CA LYS A 4 0.86 4.46 14.65
C LYS A 4 2.08 5.37 14.91
N VAL A 5 3.21 4.80 15.34
CA VAL A 5 4.43 5.59 15.66
C VAL A 5 5.06 6.15 14.38
N TYR A 6 5.11 5.35 13.30
CA TYR A 6 5.62 5.80 12.02
C TYR A 6 4.77 6.93 11.41
N ILE A 7 3.44 6.77 11.45
CA ILE A 7 2.48 7.77 10.95
C ILE A 7 2.57 9.07 11.77
N ASN A 8 2.73 8.96 13.09
CA ASN A 8 2.90 10.12 13.95
C ASN A 8 4.22 10.86 13.68
N ASN A 9 5.31 10.14 13.38
CA ASN A 9 6.59 10.77 13.05
C ASN A 9 6.57 11.52 11.70
N GLY A 10 5.83 11.01 10.70
CA GLY A 10 5.60 11.74 9.45
C GLY A 10 4.80 13.04 9.66
N LYS A 11 3.74 12.99 10.49
CA LYS A 11 2.98 14.18 10.88
C LYS A 11 3.82 15.19 11.67
N ASN A 12 4.69 14.70 12.57
CA ASN A 12 5.60 15.53 13.35
C ASN A 12 6.67 16.20 12.48
N LEU A 13 7.18 15.52 11.43
CA LEU A 13 8.07 16.13 10.45
C LEU A 13 7.38 17.29 9.72
N GLY A 14 6.14 17.11 9.27
CA GLY A 14 5.36 18.17 8.63
C GLY A 14 5.14 19.38 9.54
N ASN A 15 4.99 19.17 10.84
CA ASN A 15 4.87 20.25 11.84
C ASN A 15 6.21 20.93 12.15
N ALA A 16 7.31 20.17 12.18
CA ALA A 16 8.66 20.71 12.39
C ALA A 16 9.13 21.58 11.21
N ILE A 17 8.82 21.17 9.98
CA ILE A 17 9.09 21.97 8.77
C ILE A 17 8.33 23.30 8.82
N LYS A 18 7.06 23.29 9.26
CA LYS A 18 6.27 24.52 9.42
C LYS A 18 6.78 25.45 10.52
N LYS A 19 7.54 24.93 11.49
CA LYS A 19 8.14 25.68 12.60
C LYS A 19 9.60 26.10 12.34
N ASP A 20 10.18 25.71 11.20
CA ASP A 20 11.58 25.95 10.80
C ASP A 20 12.63 25.52 11.84
N ASP A 21 12.33 24.48 12.63
CA ASP A 21 13.27 23.94 13.60
C ASP A 21 14.21 22.92 12.91
N LEU A 22 15.39 23.39 12.53
CA LEU A 22 16.43 22.61 11.85
C LEU A 22 16.85 21.35 12.62
N ASN A 23 16.85 21.38 13.95
CA ASN A 23 17.27 20.24 14.77
C ASN A 23 16.18 19.17 14.80
N GLU A 24 14.93 19.58 14.96
CA GLU A 24 13.80 18.66 15.00
C GLU A 24 13.51 18.05 13.62
N VAL A 25 13.69 18.80 12.53
CA VAL A 25 13.60 18.28 11.16
C VAL A 25 14.64 17.18 10.91
N LYS A 26 15.90 17.38 11.32
CA LYS A 26 16.95 16.35 11.20
C LYS A 26 16.61 15.10 12.02
N ARG A 27 16.13 15.28 13.25
CA ARG A 27 15.72 14.20 14.13
C ARG A 27 14.58 13.36 13.52
N CYS A 28 13.52 14.01 13.04
CA CYS A 28 12.39 13.33 12.42
C CYS A 28 12.78 12.57 11.15
N LYS A 29 13.65 13.16 10.30
CA LYS A 29 14.18 12.47 9.09
C LYS A 29 14.94 11.19 9.45
N ASN A 30 15.84 11.27 10.43
CA ASN A 30 16.61 10.10 10.87
C ASN A 30 15.69 9.00 11.43
N LEU A 31 14.66 9.37 12.20
CA LEU A 31 13.69 8.41 12.73
C LEU A 31 12.91 7.72 11.61
N ILE A 32 12.47 8.45 10.58
CA ILE A 32 11.78 7.86 9.42
C ILE A 32 12.67 6.80 8.77
N VAL A 33 13.93 7.13 8.49
CA VAL A 33 14.89 6.18 7.89
C VAL A 33 15.07 4.93 8.77
N ILE A 34 15.20 5.10 10.09
CA ILE A 34 15.31 3.98 11.03
C ILE A 34 14.05 3.10 10.97
N TYR A 35 12.86 3.69 10.99
CA TYR A 35 11.63 2.92 10.95
C TYR A 35 11.37 2.26 9.59
N ASP A 36 11.80 2.86 8.49
CA ASP A 36 11.75 2.23 7.16
C ASP A 36 12.67 1.02 7.09
N SER A 37 13.90 1.19 7.58
CA SER A 37 14.87 0.11 7.67
C SER A 37 14.35 -1.02 8.55
N LEU A 38 13.71 -0.68 9.67
CA LEU A 38 13.14 -1.65 10.58
C LEU A 38 11.90 -2.34 9.98
N GLN A 39 11.05 -1.65 9.22
CA GLN A 39 9.93 -2.27 8.50
C GLN A 39 10.43 -3.25 7.44
N LEU A 40 11.48 -2.86 6.70
CA LEU A 40 12.11 -3.73 5.71
C LEU A 40 12.73 -4.96 6.38
N ALA A 41 13.43 -4.79 7.49
CA ALA A 41 13.99 -5.90 8.26
C ALA A 41 12.89 -6.88 8.72
N HIS A 42 11.77 -6.38 9.24
CA HIS A 42 10.63 -7.24 9.58
C HIS A 42 10.02 -7.94 8.35
N LYS A 43 9.94 -7.27 7.19
CA LYS A 43 9.49 -7.89 5.93
C LYS A 43 10.44 -9.02 5.50
N CYS A 44 11.75 -8.82 5.63
CA CYS A 44 12.77 -9.84 5.36
C CYS A 44 12.75 -10.99 6.37
N ILE A 45 12.22 -10.79 7.58
CA ILE A 45 12.01 -11.85 8.57
C ILE A 45 10.67 -12.57 8.33
N LEU A 46 9.63 -11.86 7.87
CA LEU A 46 8.31 -12.42 7.60
C LEU A 46 8.27 -13.29 6.34
N ASN A 47 8.93 -12.87 5.26
CA ASN A 47 8.92 -13.58 3.98
C ASN A 47 9.53 -14.99 4.04
N PRO A 48 10.56 -15.28 4.88
CA PRO A 48 11.10 -16.63 5.04
C PRO A 48 10.36 -17.55 6.01
N PHE A 49 9.28 -17.13 6.70
CA PHE A 49 8.52 -18.06 7.57
C PHE A 49 7.93 -19.26 6.79
N TYR A 50 7.92 -19.17 5.46
CA TYR A 50 7.56 -20.24 4.53
C TYR A 50 8.69 -21.25 4.25
N SER A 51 9.93 -21.01 4.73
CA SER A 51 11.11 -21.80 4.38
C SER A 51 11.85 -22.42 5.57
N GLU A 52 12.29 -23.66 5.32
CA GLU A 52 13.21 -24.54 6.06
C GLU A 52 12.73 -25.18 7.38
N ARG A 53 12.31 -24.43 8.42
CA ARG A 53 11.93 -25.08 9.69
C ARG A 53 10.48 -25.54 9.77
N TRP A 54 9.61 -24.82 9.05
CA TRP A 54 8.16 -25.08 8.96
C TRP A 54 7.75 -25.39 7.51
N HIS A 55 8.69 -25.88 6.71
CA HIS A 55 8.51 -26.09 5.27
C HIS A 55 7.49 -27.19 5.00
N ARG A 56 6.31 -26.79 4.53
CA ARG A 56 5.26 -27.66 4.00
C ARG A 56 4.95 -27.19 2.59
N MET A 57 5.30 -28.01 1.60
CA MET A 57 5.13 -27.67 0.18
C MET A 57 3.66 -27.40 -0.15
N GLU A 58 2.74 -28.11 0.51
CA GLU A 58 1.30 -27.92 0.36
C GLU A 58 0.87 -26.54 0.84
N MET A 59 1.44 -26.05 1.94
CA MET A 59 1.15 -24.72 2.47
C MET A 59 1.65 -23.64 1.49
N GLY A 60 2.88 -23.78 0.98
CA GLY A 60 3.40 -22.90 -0.07
C GLY A 60 2.53 -22.91 -1.32
N GLY A 61 2.08 -24.10 -1.76
CA GLY A 61 1.17 -24.27 -2.89
C GLY A 61 -0.18 -23.59 -2.68
N ILE A 62 -0.79 -23.75 -1.51
CA ILE A 62 -2.07 -23.13 -1.16
C ILE A 62 -1.94 -21.60 -1.12
N VAL A 63 -0.87 -21.06 -0.52
CA VAL A 63 -0.63 -19.61 -0.44
C VAL A 63 -0.42 -19.01 -1.82
N CYS A 64 0.43 -19.60 -2.67
CA CYS A 64 0.64 -19.13 -4.04
C CYS A 64 -0.63 -19.25 -4.89
N THR A 65 -1.37 -20.34 -4.74
CA THR A 65 -2.64 -20.54 -5.48
C THR A 65 -3.69 -19.53 -5.04
N THR A 66 -3.84 -19.28 -3.73
CA THR A 66 -4.78 -18.31 -3.20
C THR A 66 -4.39 -16.88 -3.58
N GLY A 67 -3.12 -16.52 -3.45
CA GLY A 67 -2.61 -15.21 -3.87
C GLY A 67 -2.81 -14.95 -5.36
N SER A 68 -2.49 -15.94 -6.21
CA SER A 68 -2.72 -15.81 -7.66
C SER A 68 -4.20 -15.70 -8.02
N ARG A 69 -5.11 -16.37 -7.29
CA ARG A 69 -6.55 -16.22 -7.48
C ARG A 69 -7.04 -14.82 -7.10
N ILE A 70 -6.60 -14.28 -5.97
CA ILE A 70 -6.95 -12.92 -5.52
C ILE A 70 -6.54 -11.90 -6.58
N ILE A 71 -5.30 -12.00 -7.08
CA ILE A 71 -4.77 -11.06 -8.09
C ILE A 71 -5.55 -11.18 -9.41
N LYS A 72 -5.78 -12.41 -9.90
CA LYS A 72 -6.53 -12.64 -11.15
C LYS A 72 -7.96 -12.12 -11.05
N HIS A 73 -8.65 -12.43 -9.97
CA HIS A 73 -10.02 -11.97 -9.75
C HIS A 73 -10.10 -10.44 -9.65
N THR A 74 -9.17 -9.82 -8.92
CA THR A 74 -9.06 -8.36 -8.84
C THR A 74 -8.82 -7.74 -10.22
N ARG A 75 -7.95 -8.34 -11.03
CA ARG A 75 -7.68 -7.89 -12.41
C ARG A 75 -8.92 -7.98 -13.29
N GLU A 76 -9.63 -9.10 -13.27
CA GLU A 76 -10.87 -9.29 -14.05
C GLU A 76 -11.93 -8.22 -13.72
N LEU A 77 -12.03 -7.82 -12.46
CA LEU A 77 -12.94 -6.75 -12.04
C LEU A 77 -12.47 -5.38 -12.50
N VAL A 78 -11.18 -5.10 -12.40
CA VAL A 78 -10.58 -3.83 -12.87
C VAL A 78 -10.70 -3.70 -14.39
N GLU A 79 -10.59 -4.80 -15.15
CA GLU A 79 -10.79 -4.83 -16.61
C GLU A 79 -12.21 -4.44 -17.04
N GLN A 80 -13.21 -4.62 -16.19
CA GLN A 80 -14.59 -4.18 -16.48
C GLN A 80 -14.78 -2.67 -16.30
N ILE A 81 -13.94 -2.03 -15.48
CA ILE A 81 -14.08 -0.63 -15.07
C ILE A 81 -13.08 0.28 -15.80
N GLY A 82 -11.90 -0.24 -16.12
CA GLY A 82 -10.79 0.50 -16.70
C GLY A 82 -9.85 -0.37 -17.53
N ARG A 83 -8.65 0.14 -17.78
CA ARG A 83 -7.62 -0.56 -18.55
C ARG A 83 -6.44 -0.90 -17.64
N PRO A 84 -6.19 -2.18 -17.33
CA PRO A 84 -4.96 -2.56 -16.63
C PRO A 84 -3.76 -2.41 -17.57
N LEU A 85 -2.69 -1.78 -17.08
CA LEU A 85 -1.42 -1.68 -17.78
C LEU A 85 -0.45 -2.76 -17.29
N GLU A 86 -0.26 -2.82 -15.97
CA GLU A 86 0.54 -3.82 -15.26
C GLU A 86 -0.26 -4.40 -14.09
N LEU A 87 0.30 -5.40 -13.40
CA LEU A 87 -0.38 -6.11 -12.30
C LEU A 87 -0.93 -5.17 -11.21
N ASP A 88 -0.23 -4.05 -10.97
CA ASP A 88 -0.54 -3.07 -9.92
C ASP A 88 -0.96 -1.69 -10.47
N ILE A 89 -1.07 -1.52 -11.79
CA ILE A 89 -1.32 -0.23 -12.43
C ILE A 89 -2.55 -0.31 -13.32
N CYS A 90 -3.60 0.43 -12.96
CA CYS A 90 -4.80 0.56 -13.77
C CYS A 90 -5.07 2.03 -14.13
N ILE A 91 -5.47 2.25 -15.38
CA ILE A 91 -6.06 3.52 -15.81
C ILE A 91 -7.56 3.40 -15.64
N LEU A 92 -8.12 4.24 -14.77
CA LEU A 92 -9.56 4.38 -14.57
C LEU A 92 -10.09 5.59 -15.36
N PRO A 93 -11.38 5.61 -15.73
CA PRO A 93 -12.00 6.77 -16.35
C PRO A 93 -11.86 8.02 -15.48
N ALA A 94 -11.72 9.21 -16.08
CA ALA A 94 -11.59 10.47 -15.34
C ALA A 94 -12.81 10.81 -14.46
N THR A 95 -13.96 10.21 -14.76
CA THR A 95 -15.20 10.35 -13.97
C THR A 95 -15.28 9.34 -12.82
N PHE A 96 -14.31 8.43 -12.68
CA PHE A 96 -14.33 7.41 -11.65
C PHE A 96 -14.06 8.03 -10.27
N PRO A 97 -14.79 7.61 -9.21
CA PRO A 97 -14.57 8.13 -7.87
C PRO A 97 -13.18 7.80 -7.33
N GLU A 98 -12.46 8.81 -6.84
CA GLU A 98 -11.13 8.65 -6.23
C GLU A 98 -11.19 8.72 -4.71
N ASN A 99 -10.79 9.85 -4.13
CA ASN A 99 -10.66 10.02 -2.68
C ASN A 99 -11.74 10.94 -2.15
N TYR A 100 -12.43 10.49 -1.10
CA TYR A 100 -13.40 11.28 -0.36
C TYR A 100 -12.83 11.66 1.01
N GLU A 101 -12.94 12.94 1.36
CA GLU A 101 -12.65 13.42 2.71
C GLU A 101 -13.94 13.42 3.53
N LEU A 102 -14.03 12.52 4.51
CA LEU A 102 -15.13 12.49 5.46
C LEU A 102 -14.78 13.35 6.69
N ILE A 103 -15.72 14.21 7.06
CA ILE A 103 -15.65 14.99 8.30
C ILE A 103 -16.37 14.19 9.39
N THR A 104 -15.62 13.76 10.40
CA THR A 104 -16.16 12.97 11.51
C THR A 104 -16.57 13.89 12.65
N ARG A 105 -17.59 13.49 13.40
CA ARG A 105 -17.99 14.16 14.66
C ARG A 105 -17.06 13.83 15.84
N ASP A 106 -16.20 12.83 15.69
CA ASP A 106 -15.25 12.41 16.72
C ASP A 106 -14.06 13.40 16.79
N PRO A 107 -13.81 14.03 17.95
CA PRO A 107 -12.70 14.96 18.13
C PRO A 107 -11.30 14.31 17.98
N SER A 108 -11.18 12.98 18.12
CA SER A 108 -9.91 12.27 17.97
C SER A 108 -9.50 12.08 16.50
N ARG A 109 -10.47 11.93 15.60
CA ARG A 109 -10.26 11.69 14.17
C ARG A 109 -11.19 12.60 13.34
N PRO A 110 -10.93 13.92 13.33
CA PRO A 110 -11.85 14.89 12.71
C PRO A 110 -11.96 14.75 11.18
N LYS A 111 -10.94 14.17 10.54
CA LYS A 111 -10.91 13.93 9.10
C LYS A 111 -10.45 12.51 8.80
N VAL A 112 -11.19 11.81 7.95
CA VAL A 112 -10.84 10.48 7.45
C VAL A 112 -10.86 10.53 5.92
N VAL A 113 -9.75 10.17 5.30
CA VAL A 113 -9.66 10.08 3.83
C VAL A 113 -9.95 8.64 3.46
N ILE A 114 -10.95 8.43 2.59
CA ILE A 114 -11.31 7.12 2.05
C ILE A 114 -11.00 7.12 0.57
N SER A 115 -10.16 6.17 0.15
CA SER A 115 -9.94 5.89 -1.26
C SER A 115 -11.00 4.91 -1.74
N TYR A 116 -11.95 5.40 -2.55
CA TYR A 116 -13.05 4.59 -3.07
C TYR A 116 -12.56 3.35 -3.85
N PRO A 117 -11.57 3.44 -4.77
CA PRO A 117 -11.07 2.26 -5.48
C PRO A 117 -10.49 1.22 -4.50
N CYS A 118 -9.72 1.65 -3.52
CA CYS A 118 -9.10 0.76 -2.54
C CYS A 118 -10.15 0.11 -1.61
N SER A 119 -11.11 0.90 -1.12
CA SER A 119 -12.20 0.40 -0.30
C SER A 119 -13.11 -0.58 -1.04
N LEU A 120 -13.39 -0.30 -2.32
CA LEU A 120 -14.17 -1.19 -3.18
C LEU A 120 -13.47 -2.55 -3.34
N LEU A 121 -12.17 -2.53 -3.70
CA LEU A 121 -11.40 -3.76 -3.87
C LEU A 121 -11.26 -4.53 -2.55
N ASN A 122 -11.05 -3.84 -1.43
CA ASN A 122 -10.96 -4.48 -0.11
C ASN A 122 -12.28 -5.15 0.29
N LEU A 123 -13.43 -4.52 0.00
CA LEU A 123 -14.75 -5.09 0.28
C LEU A 123 -14.98 -6.35 -0.54
N ILE A 124 -14.66 -6.31 -1.83
CA ILE A 124 -14.78 -7.48 -2.70
C ILE A 124 -13.87 -8.62 -2.22
N ILE A 125 -12.61 -8.32 -1.90
CA ILE A 125 -11.68 -9.35 -1.40
C ILE A 125 -12.22 -9.95 -0.08
N LYS A 126 -12.79 -9.14 0.79
CA LYS A 126 -13.43 -9.61 2.03
C LYS A 126 -14.59 -10.57 1.71
N ASP A 127 -15.48 -10.21 0.79
CA ASP A 127 -16.64 -11.06 0.47
C ASP A 127 -16.25 -12.42 -0.13
N TYR A 128 -15.16 -12.47 -0.92
CA TYR A 128 -14.73 -13.71 -1.60
C TYR A 128 -13.69 -14.54 -0.84
N TYR A 129 -12.88 -13.93 0.04
CA TYR A 129 -11.71 -14.57 0.65
C TYR A 129 -11.68 -14.50 2.18
N THR A 130 -12.76 -14.09 2.84
CA THR A 130 -12.87 -14.20 4.31
C THR A 130 -12.88 -15.66 4.73
N ASN A 131 -12.16 -15.97 5.81
CA ASN A 131 -12.19 -17.29 6.43
C ASN A 131 -13.21 -17.30 7.58
N ASP A 132 -14.44 -17.69 7.28
CA ASP A 132 -15.52 -17.79 8.26
C ASP A 132 -15.34 -18.94 9.27
N GLN A 133 -14.34 -19.79 9.05
CA GLN A 133 -14.01 -20.95 9.90
C GLN A 133 -12.81 -20.67 10.81
N TYR A 134 -12.34 -19.42 10.90
CA TYR A 134 -11.21 -19.08 11.76
C TYR A 134 -11.62 -19.09 13.22
N HIS A 135 -11.07 -20.01 14.01
CA HIS A 135 -11.35 -20.15 15.43
C HIS A 135 -10.20 -19.61 16.26
N VAL A 136 -10.54 -18.89 17.34
CA VAL A 136 -9.60 -18.43 18.35
C VAL A 136 -9.93 -19.12 19.67
N LEU A 137 -8.89 -19.64 20.34
CA LEU A 137 -9.03 -20.21 21.67
C LEU A 137 -9.31 -19.08 22.66
N VAL A 138 -10.46 -19.13 23.32
CA VAL A 138 -10.89 -18.13 24.31
C VAL A 138 -10.63 -18.64 25.72
N ASP A 139 -10.94 -19.91 25.98
CA ASP A 139 -10.66 -20.57 27.25
C ASP A 139 -9.79 -21.81 27.03
N LYS A 140 -8.62 -21.83 27.67
CA LYS A 140 -7.66 -22.92 27.58
C LYS A 140 -7.99 -24.11 28.49
N GLU A 141 -8.68 -23.87 29.60
CA GLU A 141 -9.02 -24.93 30.56
C GLU A 141 -10.24 -25.70 30.06
N GLU A 142 -11.27 -24.98 29.61
CA GLU A 142 -12.51 -25.54 29.04
C GLU A 142 -12.41 -25.88 27.55
N HIS A 143 -11.26 -25.61 26.91
CA HIS A 143 -11.04 -25.83 25.47
C HIS A 143 -12.11 -25.16 24.59
N GLN A 144 -12.53 -23.95 24.96
CA GLN A 144 -13.56 -23.21 24.24
C GLN A 144 -12.96 -22.33 23.13
N TYR A 145 -13.62 -22.36 21.98
CA TYR A 145 -13.24 -21.61 20.80
C TYR A 145 -14.38 -20.72 20.34
N GLU A 146 -14.05 -19.51 19.90
CA GLU A 146 -15.00 -18.58 19.29
C GLU A 146 -14.50 -18.17 17.91
N ILE A 147 -15.44 -17.79 17.05
CA ILE A 147 -15.15 -17.21 15.74
C ILE A 147 -15.17 -15.69 15.93
N PRO A 148 -14.01 -15.00 15.90
CA PRO A 148 -13.98 -13.56 16.09
C PRO A 148 -14.59 -12.84 14.88
N GLU A 149 -15.37 -11.79 15.14
CA GLU A 149 -15.74 -10.84 14.09
C GLU A 149 -14.47 -10.14 13.58
N LEU A 150 -14.12 -10.40 12.32
CA LEU A 150 -12.94 -9.83 11.68
C LEU A 150 -13.10 -8.30 11.58
N LYS A 151 -12.22 -7.55 12.26
CA LYS A 151 -12.12 -6.09 12.12
C LYS A 151 -11.22 -5.75 10.93
N ASP A 152 -11.68 -4.81 10.12
CA ASP A 152 -11.03 -4.42 8.87
C ASP A 152 -9.58 -3.98 9.09
N PHE A 153 -8.68 -4.45 8.21
CA PHE A 153 -7.30 -3.98 8.17
C PHE A 153 -7.25 -2.60 7.49
N GLU A 154 -6.84 -1.57 8.23
CA GLU A 154 -6.57 -0.23 7.69
C GLU A 154 -5.37 -0.26 6.73
N VAL A 155 -5.57 0.37 5.56
CA VAL A 155 -4.63 0.58 4.46
C VAL A 155 -3.37 1.31 4.93
N LYS A 156 -2.20 0.90 4.41
CA LYS A 156 -0.92 1.55 4.70
C LYS A 156 -0.18 1.92 3.42
N HIS A 157 0.37 3.14 3.41
CA HIS A 157 1.09 3.77 2.30
C HIS A 157 2.47 3.16 2.04
N ASN A 158 2.80 3.06 0.75
CA ASN A 158 4.09 2.62 0.23
C ASN A 158 5.17 3.71 0.43
N GLY A 159 6.37 3.29 0.87
CA GLY A 159 7.61 4.06 0.77
C GLY A 159 8.41 3.60 -0.45
N GLU A 160 9.07 4.53 -1.13
CA GLU A 160 9.85 4.28 -2.36
C GLU A 160 11.35 4.50 -2.17
N LEU A 161 12.16 3.72 -2.92
CA LEU A 161 13.62 3.80 -2.99
C LEU A 161 14.10 5.03 -3.79
N GLN A 162 15.10 5.73 -3.25
CA GLN A 162 15.58 7.04 -3.74
C GLN A 162 16.44 7.01 -5.02
N LEU A 163 16.92 5.87 -5.49
CA LEU A 163 17.90 5.81 -6.59
C LEU A 163 17.27 5.87 -8.00
N ILE A 164 15.99 5.45 -8.14
CA ILE A 164 15.27 5.44 -9.42
C ILE A 164 14.64 6.81 -9.73
N LYS A 165 14.39 7.64 -8.70
CA LYS A 165 13.80 8.99 -8.82
C LYS A 165 14.62 9.94 -9.67
N ILE A 166 15.95 9.85 -9.64
CA ILE A 166 16.82 10.82 -10.32
C ILE A 166 16.78 10.64 -11.85
N PHE A 167 16.70 9.40 -12.33
CA PHE A 167 16.56 9.11 -13.77
C PHE A 167 15.13 9.24 -14.27
N GLN A 168 14.14 8.91 -13.42
CA GLN A 168 12.73 9.12 -13.74
C GLN A 168 12.38 10.61 -13.82
N VAL A 169 12.87 11.48 -12.93
CA VAL A 169 12.53 12.91 -12.93
C VAL A 169 12.97 13.62 -14.23
N SER A 170 14.17 13.34 -14.75
CA SER A 170 14.65 13.99 -15.99
C SER A 170 13.85 13.57 -17.23
N VAL A 171 13.41 12.31 -17.30
CA VAL A 171 12.58 11.80 -18.39
C VAL A 171 11.13 12.28 -18.23
N PHE A 172 10.57 12.26 -17.02
CA PHE A 172 9.18 12.69 -16.74
C PHE A 172 8.94 14.19 -16.98
N GLU A 173 9.91 15.07 -16.71
CA GLU A 173 9.79 16.50 -17.01
C GLU A 173 9.56 16.79 -18.50
N VAL A 174 9.99 15.88 -19.37
CA VAL A 174 9.91 16.03 -20.83
C VAL A 174 8.71 15.28 -21.40
N PHE A 175 8.26 14.21 -20.74
CA PHE A 175 6.94 13.62 -20.99
C PHE A 175 5.78 14.60 -20.77
N LEU A 176 5.97 15.65 -19.97
CA LEU A 176 4.97 16.70 -19.75
C LEU A 176 4.98 17.79 -20.85
N LYS A 177 5.94 17.76 -21.78
CA LYS A 177 6.07 18.72 -22.88
C LYS A 177 5.43 18.16 -24.15
N GLY A 178 4.41 18.84 -24.65
CA GLY A 178 3.63 18.41 -25.82
C GLY A 178 2.14 18.36 -25.49
N ARG A 179 1.30 18.34 -26.52
CA ARG A 179 -0.16 18.19 -26.40
C ARG A 179 -0.67 16.92 -27.08
N THR A 180 0.18 16.23 -27.84
CA THR A 180 -0.17 15.03 -28.60
C THR A 180 0.82 13.90 -28.34
N LEU A 181 0.36 12.65 -28.53
CA LEU A 181 1.18 11.45 -28.29
C LEU A 181 2.50 11.46 -29.08
N GLU A 182 2.43 11.94 -30.32
CA GLU A 182 3.57 12.03 -31.25
C GLU A 182 4.59 13.07 -30.80
N GLU A 183 4.14 14.23 -30.31
CA GLU A 183 5.02 15.27 -29.75
C GLU A 183 5.76 14.76 -28.51
N TYR A 184 5.10 13.99 -27.63
CA TYR A 184 5.74 13.41 -26.44
C TYR A 184 6.89 12.46 -26.81
N TYR A 185 6.65 11.54 -27.75
CA TYR A 185 7.69 10.59 -28.18
C TYR A 185 8.89 11.27 -28.84
N ASN A 186 8.65 12.33 -29.63
CA ASN A 186 9.73 13.11 -30.25
C ASN A 186 10.58 13.85 -29.20
N HIS A 187 9.97 14.44 -28.18
CA HIS A 187 10.70 15.10 -27.10
C HIS A 187 11.49 14.13 -26.22
N VAL A 188 10.95 12.93 -25.97
CA VAL A 188 11.67 11.89 -25.21
C VAL A 188 12.83 11.32 -26.02
N ALA A 189 12.66 11.11 -27.33
CA ALA A 189 13.73 10.65 -28.23
C ALA A 189 14.95 11.57 -28.19
N THR A 190 14.75 12.89 -28.19
CA THR A 190 15.86 13.86 -28.13
C THR A 190 16.70 13.81 -26.84
N ILE A 191 16.17 13.23 -25.75
CA ILE A 191 16.89 13.06 -24.49
C ILE A 191 17.52 11.67 -24.39
N ALA A 192 16.90 10.67 -24.99
CA ALA A 192 17.45 9.32 -25.05
C ALA A 192 18.70 9.23 -25.96
N ASP A 193 18.85 10.17 -26.89
CA ASP A 193 20.01 10.29 -27.78
C ASP A 193 21.22 11.03 -27.15
N TYR A 194 21.14 11.44 -25.88
CA TYR A 194 22.20 12.11 -25.11
C TYR A 194 22.83 11.20 -24.04
#